data_AF-X1KRG8-F1
#
_entry.id   AF-X1KRG8-F1
#
_cell.length_a   1.000
_cell.length_b   1.000
_cell.length_c   1.000
_cell.angle_alpha   90.00
_cell.angle_beta   90.00
_cell.angle_gamma   90.00
#
_symmetry.space_group_name_H-M   'P 1'
#
loop_
_entity.id
_entity.type
_entity.pdbx_description
1 polymer ?
#
loop_
_entity_poly.entity_id
_entity_poly.type
_entity_poly.pdbx_seq_one_letter_code
_entity_poly.pdbx_strand_id
1 'polypeptide(L)' 'MKIGMICLWNAANGPSIHAELLGRAWVKLGYQLKIFSAQKHPDARPTFPISLVASW' A
#
# COMPACT_ATOMS: atom_id res chain seq x y z
N MET A 1 -17.59 0.10 -5.39
CA MET A 1 -17.40 1.09 -4.30
C MET A 1 -15.95 1.56 -4.28
N LYS A 2 -15.69 2.76 -3.74
CA LYS A 2 -14.34 3.35 -3.66
C LYS A 2 -13.84 3.29 -2.21
N ILE A 3 -12.63 2.77 -2.01
CA ILE A 3 -12.00 2.61 -0.70
C ILE A 3 -10.67 3.37 -0.71
N GLY A 4 -10.49 4.26 0.26
CA GLY A 4 -9.23 4.98 0.48
C GLY A 4 -8.49 4.41 1.68
N MET A 5 -7.20 4.09 1.52
CA MET A 5 -6.37 3.58 2.60
C MET A 5 -5.14 4.48 2.79
N ILE A 6 -4.90 4.92 4.01
CA ILE A 6 -3.73 5.75 4.35
C ILE A 6 -2.79 4.88 5.18
N CYS A 7 -1.65 4.55 4.62
CA CYS A 7 -0.64 3.72 5.29
C CYS A 7 0.73 4.01 4.71
N LEU A 8 1.78 3.77 5.50
CA LEU A 8 3.18 3.75 5.04
C LEU A 8 3.43 2.53 4.16
N TRP A 9 2.79 2.51 2.99
CA TRP A 9 2.91 1.42 2.02
C TRP A 9 4.34 1.26 1.51
N ASN A 10 5.06 2.37 1.37
CA ASN A 10 6.43 2.40 0.84
C ASN A 10 7.51 2.04 1.89
N ALA A 11 7.14 1.45 3.02
CA ALA A 11 8.08 1.04 4.05
C ALA A 11 7.74 -0.37 4.55
N ALA A 12 8.78 -1.16 4.83
CA ALA A 12 8.65 -2.50 5.40
C ALA A 12 8.19 -2.43 6.86
N ASN A 13 6.91 -2.13 7.05
CA ASN A 13 6.25 -2.03 8.34
C ASN A 13 5.07 -3.00 8.38
N GLY A 14 4.73 -3.51 9.57
CA GLY A 14 3.55 -4.37 9.76
C GLY A 14 2.29 -3.84 9.05
N PRO A 15 1.93 -2.55 9.15
CA PRO A 15 0.78 -1.97 8.47
C PRO A 15 0.82 -2.07 6.94
N SER A 16 2.01 -2.00 6.32
CA SER A 16 2.17 -2.08 4.87
C SER A 16 1.81 -3.48 4.35
N ILE A 17 2.31 -4.52 5.02
CA ILE A 17 2.03 -5.92 4.66
C ILE A 17 0.53 -6.23 4.79
N HIS A 18 -0.11 -5.75 5.86
CA HIS A 18 -1.55 -5.94 6.06
C HIS A 18 -2.38 -5.19 5.01
N ALA A 19 -1.99 -3.95 4.71
CA ALA A 19 -2.64 -3.17 3.66
C ALA A 19 -2.54 -3.89 2.31
N GLU A 20 -1.44 -4.60 2.02
CA GLU A 20 -1.28 -5.31 0.75
C GLU A 20 -2.23 -6.50 0.61
N LEU A 21 -2.29 -7.33 1.64
CA LEU A 21 -3.18 -8.49 1.64
C LEU A 21 -4.66 -8.07 1.54
N LEU A 22 -5.05 -7.05 2.31
CA LEU A 22 -6.40 -6.49 2.28
C LEU A 22 -6.70 -5.82 0.94
N GLY A 23 -5.76 -5.02 0.43
CA GLY A 23 -5.88 -4.35 -0.85
C GLY A 23 -6.13 -5.34 -1.99
N ARG A 24 -5.34 -6.41 -2.06
CA ARG A 24 -5.51 -7.46 -3.07
C ARG A 24 -6.86 -8.17 -2.98
N ALA A 25 -7.35 -8.44 -1.78
CA ALA A 25 -8.67 -9.05 -1.59
C ALA A 25 -9.79 -8.12 -2.08
N TRP A 26 -9.71 -6.84 -1.75
CA TRP A 26 -10.70 -5.85 -2.18
C TRP A 26 -10.69 -5.59 -3.69
N VAL A 27 -9.53 -5.58 -4.36
CA VAL A 27 -9.46 -5.52 -5.83
C VAL A 27 -10.16 -6.73 -6.45
N LYS A 28 -9.92 -7.95 -5.93
CA LYS A 28 -10.58 -9.17 -6.43
C LYS A 28 -12.09 -9.14 -6.28
N LEU A 29 -12.60 -8.42 -5.28
CA LEU A 29 -14.04 -8.22 -5.06
C LEU A 29 -14.63 -7.10 -5.94
N GLY A 30 -13.84 -6.47 -6.81
CA GLY A 30 -14.28 -5.41 -7.72
C GLY A 30 -14.35 -4.02 -7.08
N TYR A 31 -13.70 -3.81 -5.93
CA TYR A 31 -13.59 -2.49 -5.33
C TYR A 31 -12.44 -1.69 -5.95
N GLN A 32 -12.66 -0.38 -6.11
CA GLN A 32 -11.61 0.55 -6.53
C GLN A 32 -10.87 1.05 -5.30
N LEU A 33 -9.55 0.85 -5.29
CA LEU A 33 -8.69 1.20 -4.17
C LEU A 33 -7.74 2.35 -4.52
N LYS A 34 -7.57 3.27 -3.58
CA LYS A 34 -6.55 4.30 -3.64
C LYS A 34 -5.76 4.32 -2.34
N ILE A 35 -4.46 4.04 -2.44
CA ILE A 35 -3.55 3.98 -1.30
C ILE A 35 -2.72 5.26 -1.26
N PHE A 36 -2.74 5.93 -0.11
CA PHE A 36 -1.95 7.12 0.15
C PHE A 36 -0.84 6.78 1.13
N SER A 37 0.39 7.14 0.79
CA SER A 37 1.55 6.96 1.65
C SER A 37 2.20 8.30 1.93
N ALA A 38 2.80 8.44 3.12
CA ALA A 38 3.63 9.59 3.43
C ALA A 38 4.82 9.64 2.47
N GLN A 39 5.17 10.83 1.98
CA GLN A 39 6.29 11.04 1.07
C GLN A 39 7.65 10.82 1.76
N LYS A 40 7.73 11.08 3.08
CA LYS A 40 8.93 10.90 3.88
C LYS A 40 8.52 10.47 5.29
N HIS A 41 9.16 9.43 5.81
CA HIS A 41 9.02 8.99 7.19
C HIS A 41 10.40 8.98 7.84
N PRO A 42 10.56 9.51 9.06
CA PRO A 42 11.87 9.58 9.71
C PRO A 42 12.51 8.20 9.97
N ASP A 43 11.69 7.14 10.04
CA ASP A 43 12.12 5.74 10.12
C ASP A 43 11.85 4.94 8.83
N ALA A 44 11.59 5.58 7.68
CA ALA A 44 11.55 4.87 6.40
C ALA A 44 12.96 4.40 6.04
N ARG A 45 13.31 3.21 6.51
CA ARG A 45 14.46 2.49 5.97
C ARG A 45 14.13 2.20 4.51
N PRO A 46 14.92 2.69 3.54
CA PRO A 46 14.71 2.38 2.13
C PRO A 46 14.98 0.89 1.96
N THR A 47 13.94 0.09 2.14
CA THR A 47 13.92 -1.29 1.68
C THR A 47 13.66 -1.15 0.21
N PHE A 48 14.63 -1.53 -0.64
CA PHE A 48 14.45 -1.57 -2.09
C PHE A 48 13.13 -2.30 -2.37
N PRO A 49 12.04 -1.58 -2.69
CA PRO A 49 10.81 -2.25 -3.06
C PRO A 49 11.15 -2.89 -4.40
N ILE A 50 10.93 -4.20 -4.54
CA ILE A 50 10.77 -4.77 -5.87
C ILE A 50 9.78 -3.86 -6.57
N SER A 51 10.24 -3.21 -7.64
CA SER A 51 9.47 -2.28 -8.45
C SER A 51 8.26 -3.00 -9.02
N LEU A 52 7.18 -3.01 -8.24
CA LEU A 52 5.84 -3.27 -8.71
C LEU A 52 5.18 -1.91 -8.74
N VAL A 53 5.40 -1.22 -9.85
CA VAL A 53 4.47 -0.20 -10.34
C VAL A 53 3.13 -0.91 -10.48
N ALA A 54 2.35 -0.87 -9.41
CA ALA A 54 0.98 -1.33 -9.38
C ALA A 54 0.12 -0.24 -10.05
N SER A 55 0.25 -0.10 -11.37
CA SER A 55 -0.82 0.44 -12.18
C SER A 55 -1.91 -0.63 -12.23
N TRP A 56 -2.93 -0.44 -11.39
CA TRP A 56 -4.24 -1.09 -11.50
C TRP A 56 -5.26 -0.05 -11.97
#